data_AF-A0A2J8U0W5-F1
#
_entry.id   AF-A0A2J8U0W5-F1
#
_cell.length_a   1.000
_cell.length_b   1.000
_cell.length_c   1.000
_cell.angle_alpha   90.00
_cell.angle_beta   90.00
_cell.angle_gamma   90.00
#
_symmetry.space_group_name_H-M   'P 1'
#
loop_
_entity.id
_entity.type
_entity.pdbx_description
1 polymer ?
#
loop_
_entity_poly.entity_id
_entity_poly.type
_entity_poly.pdbx_seq_one_letter_code
_entity_poly.pdbx_strand_id
1 'polypeptide(L)' 'MEHQLLCCEVETIRRAYPDANLLNDRVLRAMLKAEETCAPSVSYFKCVQKEVLPSMRKIVATWMLEM' A
#
# COMPACT_ATOMS: atom_id res chain seq x y z
N MET A 1 -3.57 27.15 -28.77
CA MET A 1 -2.60 27.04 -27.67
C MET A 1 -2.31 25.57 -27.49
N GLU A 2 -1.14 25.13 -27.93
CA GLU A 2 -0.73 23.73 -27.82
C GLU A 2 -0.43 23.42 -26.36
N HIS A 3 -1.11 22.43 -25.78
CA HIS A 3 -0.76 21.92 -24.46
C HIS A 3 0.52 21.10 -24.60
N GLN A 4 1.66 21.76 -24.43
CA GLN A 4 2.95 21.09 -24.36
C GLN A 4 3.00 20.30 -23.05
N LEU A 5 2.74 18.99 -23.13
CA LEU A 5 2.94 18.08 -22.00
C LEU A 5 4.44 17.96 -21.77
N LEU A 6 4.97 18.81 -20.90
CA LEU A 6 6.35 18.73 -20.44
C LEU A 6 6.47 17.48 -19.58
N CYS A 7 7.14 16.45 -20.09
CA CYS A 7 7.49 15.28 -19.30
C CYS A 7 8.50 15.71 -18.22
N CYS A 8 8.03 15.96 -17.00
CA CYS A 8 8.86 16.40 -15.87
C CYS A 8 9.62 15.24 -15.17
N GLU A 9 9.73 14.08 -15.80
CA GLU A 9 10.41 12.90 -15.26
C GLU A 9 11.94 13.08 -15.36
N VAL A 10 12.54 13.82 -14.42
CA VAL A 10 13.99 14.07 -14.36
C VAL A 10 14.73 12.94 -13.61
N GLU A 11 14.02 12.17 -12.78
CA GLU A 11 14.59 11.11 -11.96
C GLU A 11 14.27 9.70 -12.50
N THR A 12 15.20 8.76 -12.27
CA THR A 12 14.98 7.32 -12.54
C THR A 12 13.84 6.74 -11.70
N ILE A 13 13.53 7.38 -10.57
CA ILE A 13 12.40 7.04 -9.70
C ILE A 13 11.30 8.05 -9.94
N ARG A 14 10.15 7.58 -10.43
CA ARG A 14 8.96 8.40 -10.59
C ARG A 14 8.41 8.77 -9.20
N ARG A 15 8.61 10.02 -8.80
CA ARG A 15 8.03 10.58 -7.59
C ARG A 15 6.78 11.38 -7.93
N ALA A 16 5.71 11.16 -7.17
CA ALA A 16 4.57 12.06 -7.19
C ALA A 16 4.96 13.42 -6.62
N TYR A 17 4.41 14.50 -7.19
CA TYR A 17 4.58 15.84 -6.66
C TYR A 17 3.88 15.98 -5.29
N PRO A 18 4.41 16.81 -4.38
CA PRO A 18 3.70 17.19 -3.16
C PRO A 18 2.34 17.82 -3.49
N ASP A 19 1.25 17.14 -3.16
CA ASP A 19 -0.11 17.67 -3.30
C ASP A 19 -0.55 18.32 -1.98
N ALA A 20 -0.74 19.65 -1.99
CA ALA A 20 -1.19 20.40 -0.83
C ALA A 20 -2.56 19.93 -0.28
N ASN A 21 -3.39 19.31 -1.12
CA ASN A 21 -4.66 18.71 -0.68
C ASN A 21 -4.47 17.39 0.08
N LEU A 22 -3.34 16.71 -0.14
CA LEU A 22 -2.97 15.48 0.56
C LEU A 22 -2.13 15.74 1.81
N LEU A 23 -1.35 16.81 1.83
CA LEU A 23 -0.46 17.19 2.93
C LEU A 23 -1.20 17.97 4.03
N ASN A 24 -2.20 17.35 4.64
CA ASN A 24 -2.91 17.89 5.80
C ASN A 24 -3.39 16.78 6.76
N ASP A 25 -3.69 17.17 7.99
CA ASP A 25 -4.08 16.26 9.08
C ASP A 25 -5.34 15.44 8.77
N ARG A 26 -6.24 15.95 7.90
CA ARG A 26 -7.48 15.24 7.55
C ARG A 26 -7.16 13.95 6.80
N VAL A 27 -6.16 13.96 5.92
CA VAL A 27 -5.74 12.76 5.19
C VAL A 27 -5.12 11.75 6.14
N LEU A 28 -4.24 12.18 7.05
CA LEU A 28 -3.67 11.27 8.05
C LEU A 28 -4.76 10.58 8.88
N ARG A 29 -5.76 11.34 9.36
CA ARG A 29 -6.89 10.76 10.11
C ARG A 29 -7.72 9.79 9.28
N ALA A 30 -7.88 10.04 7.99
CA ALA A 30 -8.57 9.12 7.10
C ALA A 30 -7.78 7.82 6.89
N MET A 31 -6.45 7.92 6.74
CA MET A 31 -5.57 6.76 6.60
C MET A 31 -5.56 5.89 7.87
N LEU A 32 -5.50 6.50 9.06
CA LEU A 32 -5.57 5.77 10.34
C LEU A 32 -6.89 5.01 10.48
N LYS A 33 -8.02 5.63 10.13
CA LYS A 33 -9.31 4.94 10.13
C LYS A 33 -9.34 3.76 9.15
N ALA A 34 -8.77 3.95 7.97
CA ALA A 34 -8.69 2.87 6.97
C ALA A 34 -7.86 1.70 7.49
N GLU A 35 -6.71 1.97 8.12
CA GLU A 35 -5.85 0.97 8.75
C GLU A 35 -6.62 0.14 9.79
N GLU A 36 -7.35 0.81 10.70
CA GLU A 36 -8.18 0.13 11.71
C GLU A 36 -9.24 -0.79 11.08
N THR A 37 -9.89 -0.35 10.00
CA THR A 37 -10.96 -1.14 9.34
C THR A 37 -10.45 -2.28 8.47
N CYS A 38 -9.21 -2.20 7.98
CA CYS A 38 -8.62 -3.17 7.07
C CYS A 38 -7.66 -4.14 7.78
N ALA A 39 -7.43 -3.98 9.08
CA ALA A 39 -6.51 -4.82 9.83
C ALA A 39 -7.02 -6.28 9.92
N PRO A 40 -6.19 -7.29 9.55
CA PRO A 40 -6.56 -8.68 9.71
C PRO A 40 -6.50 -9.11 11.19
N SER A 41 -7.28 -10.12 11.55
CA SER A 41 -7.21 -10.71 12.90
C SER A 41 -5.85 -11.37 13.16
N VAL A 42 -5.25 -11.06 14.31
CA VAL A 42 -4.00 -11.69 14.77
C VAL A 42 -4.18 -13.20 15.00
N SER A 43 -5.39 -13.64 15.37
CA SER A 43 -5.71 -15.04 15.60
C SER A 43 -6.18 -15.78 14.34
N TYR A 44 -6.09 -15.18 13.15
CA TYR A 44 -6.58 -15.74 11.88
C TYR A 44 -6.09 -17.18 11.62
N PHE A 45 -4.78 -17.44 11.82
CA PHE A 45 -4.20 -18.77 11.64
C PHE A 45 -4.65 -19.81 12.66
N LYS A 46 -5.16 -19.37 13.82
CA LYS A 46 -5.66 -20.26 14.86
C LYS A 46 -7.17 -20.52 14.69
N CYS A 47 -7.94 -19.48 14.35
CA CYS A 47 -9.39 -19.51 14.45
C CYS A 47 -10.09 -19.71 13.10
N VAL A 48 -9.45 -19.36 11.98
CA VAL A 48 -10.10 -19.34 10.66
C VAL A 48 -9.42 -20.31 9.69
N GLN A 49 -8.09 -20.22 9.56
CA GLN A 49 -7.35 -21.02 8.61
C GLN A 49 -7.03 -22.40 9.18
N LYS A 50 -7.37 -23.46 8.45
CA LYS A 50 -7.25 -24.86 8.90
C LYS A 50 -6.04 -25.60 8.33
N GLU A 51 -5.55 -25.16 7.18
CA GLU A 51 -4.53 -25.90 6.41
C GLU A 51 -3.28 -25.07 6.18
N VAL A 52 -3.45 -23.78 5.90
CA VAL A 52 -2.31 -22.90 5.59
C VAL A 52 -1.60 -22.48 6.87
N LEU A 53 -0.31 -22.80 6.95
CA LEU A 53 0.56 -22.38 8.05
C LEU A 53 1.26 -21.04 7.75
N PRO A 54 1.74 -20.30 8.78
CA PRO A 54 2.49 -19.06 8.58
C PRO A 54 3.70 -19.20 7.64
N SER A 55 4.39 -20.35 7.67
CA SER A 55 5.51 -20.65 6.75
C SER A 55 5.07 -20.72 5.29
N MET A 56 3.88 -21.26 5.01
CA MET A 56 3.31 -21.34 3.66
C MET A 56 2.93 -19.95 3.16
N ARG A 57 2.36 -19.09 4.02
CA ARG A 57 2.11 -17.67 3.68
C ARG A 57 3.39 -16.94 3.32
N LYS A 58 4.50 -17.21 4.02
CA LYS A 58 5.81 -16.61 3.71
C LYS A 58 6.26 -16.92 2.29
N ILE A 59 6.12 -18.17 1.84
CA ILE A 59 6.49 -18.59 0.48
C ILE A 59 5.72 -17.77 -0.56
N VAL A 60 4.41 -17.68 -0.43
CA VAL A 60 3.57 -16.94 -1.38
C VAL A 60 3.87 -15.44 -1.34
N ALA A 61 4.08 -14.87 -0.14
CA ALA A 61 4.42 -13.45 0.00
C ALA A 61 5.78 -13.11 -0.64
N THR A 62 6.77 -13.99 -0.51
CA THR A 62 8.06 -13.84 -1.20
C THR A 62 7.88 -13.93 -2.71
N TRP A 63 7.12 -14.89 -3.20
CA TRP A 63 6.83 -15.00 -4.63
C TRP A 63 6.15 -13.73 -5.17
N MET A 64 5.13 -13.19 -4.47
CA MET A 64 4.48 -11.94 -4.88
C MET A 64 5.41 -10.72 -4.91
N LEU A 65 6.47 -10.71 -4.11
CA LEU A 65 7.46 -9.63 -4.08
C LEU A 65 8.51 -9.76 -5.21
N GLU A 66 8.85 -10.99 -5.58
CA GLU A 66 9.83 -11.29 -6.63
C GLU A 66 9.27 -11.14 -8.05
N MET A 67 7.93 -11.17 -8.19
CA MET A 67 7.22 -11.02 -9.47
C MET A 67 7.25 -9.59 -10.03
#